data_AF-A0A6I0EMX2-F1
#
_entry.id   AF-A0A6I0EMX2-F1
#
_cell.length_a   1.000
_cell.length_b   1.000
_cell.length_c   1.000
_cell.angle_alpha   90.00
_cell.angle_beta   90.00
_cell.angle_gamma   90.00
#
_symmetry.space_group_name_H-M   'P 1'
#
loop_
_entity.id
_entity.type
_entity.pdbx_description
1 polymer ?
#
loop_
_entity_poly.entity_id
_entity_poly.type
_entity_poly.pdbx_seq_one_letter_code
_entity_poly.pdbx_strand_id
1 'polypeptide(L)'
;MGNTDSLRVIVFKEGDVWIAQGLEIDICAQGPDLKAVKERFLVTLRSEIEHGDPSSIGPGPDEFFSLWAKRSDFVNKLRERGGMPVEIAVAA
;
A
#
# COMPACT_ATOMS: atom_id res chain seq x y z
N MET A 1 -4.88 19.22 0.72
CA MET A 1 -5.60 18.22 -0.09
C MET A 1 -4.56 17.40 -0.82
N GLY A 2 -4.29 16.19 -0.32
CA GLY A 2 -3.38 15.26 -0.99
C GLY A 2 -4.02 14.80 -2.29
N ASN A 3 -3.23 14.75 -3.35
CA ASN A 3 -3.68 14.37 -4.68
C ASN A 3 -4.13 12.90 -4.64
N THR A 4 -5.42 12.62 -4.81
CA THR A 4 -6.04 11.26 -4.79
C THR A 4 -5.77 10.45 -6.07
N ASP A 5 -4.76 10.83 -6.86
CA ASP A 5 -4.51 10.24 -8.18
C ASP A 5 -3.84 8.85 -8.11
N SER A 6 -3.23 8.50 -6.97
CA SER A 6 -2.62 7.18 -6.74
C SER A 6 -2.66 6.78 -5.25
N LEU A 7 -2.79 5.48 -4.99
CA LEU A 7 -2.62 4.89 -3.66
C LEU A 7 -1.14 4.59 -3.44
N ARG A 8 -0.56 5.20 -2.41
CA ARG A 8 0.80 4.94 -1.97
C ARG A 8 0.81 3.80 -0.96
N VAL A 9 1.78 2.92 -1.11
CA VAL A 9 1.94 1.71 -0.29
C VAL A 9 3.38 1.62 0.16
N ILE A 10 3.59 1.67 1.47
CA ILE A 10 4.91 1.46 2.06
C ILE A 10 5.06 0.00 2.48
N VAL A 11 6.16 -0.62 2.06
CA VAL A 11 6.53 -1.98 2.43
C VAL A 11 7.71 -1.92 3.39
N PHE A 12 7.60 -2.58 4.53
CA PHE A 12 8.69 -2.64 5.51
C PHE A 12 8.74 -4.04 6.14
N LYS A 13 9.86 -4.33 6.79
CA LYS A 13 10.08 -5.61 7.46
C LYS A 13 9.92 -5.42 8.96
N GLU A 14 9.13 -6.28 9.60
CA GLU A 14 8.96 -6.33 11.05
C GLU A 14 9.19 -7.76 11.52
N GLY A 15 10.28 -7.98 12.27
CA GLY A 15 10.74 -9.33 12.59
C GLY A 15 11.04 -10.15 11.33
N ASP A 16 10.35 -11.29 11.19
CA ASP A 16 10.48 -12.20 10.04
C ASP A 16 9.39 -12.01 8.96
N VAL A 17 8.52 -11.02 9.10
CA VAL A 17 7.45 -10.76 8.15
C VAL A 17 7.64 -9.43 7.43
N TRP A 18 7.12 -9.37 6.21
CA TRP A 18 6.97 -8.14 5.44
C TRP A 18 5.55 -7.64 5.58
N ILE A 19 5.41 -6.33 5.76
CA ILE A 19 4.12 -5.63 5.87
C ILE A 19 4.03 -4.63 4.73
N ALA A 20 2.87 -4.57 4.07
CA ALA A 20 2.50 -3.54 3.12
C ALA A 20 1.32 -2.75 3.69
N GLN A 21 1.49 -1.45 3.83
CA GLN A 21 0.50 -0.54 4.39
C GLN A 21 0.12 0.54 3.38
N GLY A 22 -1.17 0.70 3.13
CA GLY A 22 -1.71 1.81 2.35
C GLY A 22 -1.68 3.11 3.15
N LEU A 23 -1.37 4.23 2.49
CA LEU A 23 -1.30 5.54 3.14
C LEU A 23 -2.64 6.27 3.06
N GLU A 24 -3.23 6.37 1.87
CA GLU A 24 -4.51 7.06 1.65
C GLU A 24 -5.71 6.23 2.10
N ILE A 25 -5.55 4.91 2.15
CA ILE A 25 -6.57 3.93 2.53
C ILE A 25 -5.89 3.01 3.57
N ASP A 26 -6.43 2.95 4.78
CA ASP A 26 -5.92 2.13 5.89
C ASP A 26 -6.18 0.63 5.68
N ILE A 27 -5.53 0.08 4.65
CA ILE A 27 -5.51 -1.33 4.33
C ILE A 27 -4.09 -1.84 4.49
N CYS A 28 -3.96 -3.06 5.01
CA CYS A 28 -2.68 -3.69 5.20
C CYS A 28 -2.69 -5.16 4.77
N ALA A 29 -1.50 -5.66 4.44
CA ALA A 29 -1.27 -7.07 4.20
C ALA A 29 0.12 -7.46 4.70
N GLN A 30 0.27 -8.72 5.12
CA GLN A 30 1.54 -9.29 5.54
C GLN A 30 1.94 -10.50 4.69
N GLY A 31 3.24 -10.74 4.53
CA GLY A 31 3.78 -11.86 3.78
C GLY A 31 5.17 -12.30 4.26
N PRO A 32 5.58 -13.56 3.99
CA PRO A 32 6.91 -14.04 4.34
C PRO A 32 8.03 -13.42 3.49
N ASP A 33 7.68 -12.84 2.33
CA ASP A 33 8.62 -12.22 1.40
C ASP A 33 7.97 -11.05 0.64
N LEU A 34 8.81 -10.29 -0.07
CA LEU A 34 8.41 -9.11 -0.85
C LEU A 34 7.41 -9.41 -1.97
N LYS A 35 7.40 -10.63 -2.52
CA LYS A 35 6.46 -11.00 -3.59
C LYS A 35 5.09 -11.28 -2.97
N ALA A 36 5.06 -12.14 -1.96
CA ALA A 36 3.84 -12.55 -1.27
C ALA A 36 3.12 -11.37 -0.62
N VAL A 37 3.83 -10.44 0.02
CA VAL A 37 3.20 -9.27 0.64
C VAL A 37 2.54 -8.35 -0.40
N LYS A 38 3.17 -8.16 -1.57
CA LYS A 38 2.62 -7.35 -2.67
C LYS A 38 1.38 -8.00 -3.27
N GLU A 39 1.45 -9.29 -3.57
CA GLU A 39 0.30 -10.04 -4.12
C GLU A 39 -0.89 -10.00 -3.15
N ARG A 40 -0.65 -10.24 -1.86
CA ARG A 40 -1.70 -10.16 -0.82
C ARG A 40 -2.29 -8.77 -0.70
N PHE A 41 -1.47 -7.72 -0.71
CA PHE A 41 -1.95 -6.35 -0.67
C PHE A 41 -2.88 -6.03 -1.85
N LEU A 42 -2.50 -6.43 -3.07
CA LEU A 42 -3.33 -6.20 -4.26
C LEU A 42 -4.67 -6.96 -4.18
N VAL A 43 -4.69 -8.16 -3.60
CA VAL A 43 -5.93 -8.91 -3.35
C VAL A 43 -6.81 -8.19 -2.32
N THR A 44 -6.23 -7.73 -1.21
CA THR A 44 -6.97 -6.93 -0.20
C THR A 44 -7.58 -5.68 -0.83
N LEU A 45 -6.76 -4.90 -1.55
CA LEU A 45 -7.23 -3.69 -2.23
C LEU A 45 -8.37 -3.99 -3.22
N ARG A 46 -8.23 -5.06 -4.02
CA ARG A 46 -9.28 -5.45 -4.96
C ARG A 46 -10.58 -5.82 -4.24
N SER A 47 -10.49 -6.57 -3.14
CA SER A 47 -11.66 -6.91 -2.32
C SER A 47 -12.35 -5.65 -1.78
N GLU A 48 -11.60 -4.68 -1.28
CA GLU A 48 -12.16 -3.42 -0.78
C GLU A 48 -12.81 -2.59 -1.90
N ILE A 49 -12.23 -2.58 -3.10
CA ILE A 49 -12.81 -1.90 -4.28
C ILE A 49 -14.09 -2.61 -4.76
N GLU A 50 -14.11 -3.94 -4.77
CA GLU A 50 -15.21 -4.74 -5.31
C GLU A 50 -16.41 -4.83 -4.37
N HIS A 51 -16.17 -4.82 -3.06
CA HIS A 51 -17.18 -5.11 -2.05
C HIS A 51 -17.42 -3.97 -1.06
N GLY A 52 -16.56 -2.95 -1.04
CA GLY A 52 -16.62 -1.84 -0.10
C GLY A 52 -16.63 -0.49 -0.79
N ASP A 53 -16.43 0.54 0.04
CA ASP A 53 -16.10 1.89 -0.40
C ASP A 53 -14.74 2.25 0.21
N PRO A 54 -13.64 2.09 -0.54
CA PRO A 54 -12.31 2.38 -0.02
C PRO A 54 -12.13 3.83 0.46
N SER A 55 -12.96 4.77 -0.04
CA SER A 55 -12.91 6.16 0.41
C SER A 55 -13.45 6.37 1.83
N SER A 56 -14.21 5.39 2.35
CA SER A 56 -14.78 5.41 3.70
C SER A 56 -13.82 4.93 4.80
N ILE A 57 -12.74 4.23 4.44
CA ILE A 57 -11.77 3.65 5.38
C ILE A 57 -10.89 4.74 6.02
N GLY A 58 -10.61 5.81 5.26
CA GLY A 58 -9.70 6.86 5.68
C GLY A 58 -8.21 6.47 5.57
N PRO A 59 -7.29 7.41 5.82
CA PRO A 59 -5.86 7.18 5.70
C PRO A 59 -5.30 6.32 6.83
N GLY A 60 -4.18 5.65 6.57
CA GLY A 60 -3.44 4.93 7.59
C GLY A 60 -2.77 5.86 8.62
N PRO A 61 -2.15 5.30 9.68
CA PRO A 61 -1.44 6.07 10.70
C PRO A 61 -0.28 6.94 10.16
N ASP A 62 -0.07 8.13 10.76
CA ASP A 62 0.94 9.13 10.35
C ASP A 62 2.38 8.61 10.30
N GLU A 63 2.70 7.60 11.12
CA GLU A 63 4.02 6.95 11.14
C GLU A 63 4.40 6.33 9.79
N PHE A 64 3.42 5.81 9.04
CA PHE A 64 3.66 5.21 7.73
C PHE A 64 3.92 6.25 6.63
N PHE A 65 3.34 7.45 6.76
CA PHE A 65 3.69 8.59 5.91
C PHE A 65 5.14 9.03 6.12
N SER A 66 5.62 8.95 7.37
CA SER A 66 7.02 9.23 7.69
C SER A 66 7.97 8.18 7.11
N LEU A 67 7.58 6.90 7.09
CA LEU A 67 8.34 5.85 6.40
C LEU A 67 8.35 6.05 4.88
N TRP A 68 7.24 6.49 4.29
CA TRP A 68 7.20 6.84 2.87
C TRP A 68 8.15 7.97 2.51
N ALA A 69 8.31 8.98 3.37
CA ALA A 69 9.29 10.05 3.15
C ALA A 69 10.74 9.51 3.11
N LYS A 70 11.00 8.38 3.76
CA LYS A 70 12.30 7.68 3.84
C LYS A 70 12.37 6.43 2.96
N ARG A 71 11.45 6.27 2.00
CA ARG A 71 11.40 5.08 1.13
C ARG A 71 12.60 5.01 0.18
N SER A 72 12.83 3.83 -0.39
CA SER A 72 13.75 3.63 -1.49
C SER A 72 13.30 4.33 -2.77
N ASP A 73 14.26 4.72 -3.61
CA ASP A 73 13.95 5.34 -4.92
C ASP A 73 13.31 4.34 -5.90
N PHE A 74 13.34 3.04 -5.59
CA PHE A 74 12.69 2.02 -6.38
C PHE A 74 11.18 1.95 -6.07
N VAL A 75 10.40 2.65 -6.87
CA VAL A 75 8.93 2.65 -6.79
C VAL A 75 8.36 1.76 -7.90
N ASN A 76 7.61 0.72 -7.51
CA ASN A 76 6.84 -0.08 -8.45
C ASN A 76 5.48 0.58 -8.67
N LYS A 77 5.22 1.04 -9.90
CA LYS A 77 3.94 1.64 -10.30
C LYS A 77 3.08 0.58 -10.97
N LEU A 78 1.97 0.26 -10.35
CA LEU A 78 0.99 -0.68 -10.88
C LEU A 78 -0.28 0.06 -11.27
N ARG A 79 -0.90 -0.39 -12.36
CA ARG A 79 -2.23 0.07 -12.74
C ARG A 79 -3.06 -1.14 -13.11
N GLU A 80 -3.95 -1.54 -12.22
CA GLU A 80 -4.97 -2.53 -12.54
C GLU A 80 -5.88 -1.98 -13.65
N ARG A 81 -6.40 -2.85 -14.52
CA ARG A 81 -7.18 -2.45 -15.69
C ARG A 81 -8.50 -1.79 -15.22
N GLY A 82 -8.59 -0.47 -15.32
CA GLY A 82 -9.72 0.32 -14.80
C GLY A 82 -9.66 0.62 -13.29
N GLY A 83 -8.59 0.21 -12.60
CA GLY A 83 -8.38 0.45 -11.17
C GLY A 83 -7.56 1.70 -10.86
N MET A 84 -7.50 2.03 -9.57
CA MET A 84 -6.67 3.10 -9.02
C MET A 84 -5.18 2.81 -9.27
N PRO A 85 -4.36 3.78 -9.72
CA PRO A 85 -2.91 3.61 -9.76
C PRO A 85 -2.35 3.34 -8.37
N VAL A 86 -1.41 2.40 -8.26
CA VAL A 86 -0.78 2.03 -6.98
C VAL A 86 0.73 2.24 -7.10
N GLU A 87 1.31 2.91 -6.11
CA GLU A 87 2.74 3.16 -5.99
C GLU A 87 3.30 2.42 -4.78
N ILE A 88 4.08 1.37 -5.02
CA ILE A 88 4.66 0.53 -3.96
C ILE A 88 6.14 0.84 -3.82
N ALA A 89 6.56 1.21 -2.60
CA ALA A 89 7.95 1.43 -2.27
C ALA A 89 8.35 0.64 -1.02
N VAL A 90 9.65 0.42 -0.83
CA VAL A 90 10.18 -0.24 0.38
C VAL A 90 10.78 0.83 1.30
N ALA A 91 10.56 0.76 2.61
CA ALA A 91 11.26 1.63 3.56
C ALA A 91 12.79 1.40 3.48
N ALA A 92 13.57 2.48 3.44
CA ALA A 92 15.02 2.40 3.36
C ALA A 92 15.69 2.22 4.73
#